data_AF-A0A1F4FB46-F1
#
_entry.id   AF-A0A1F4FB46-F1
#
_cell.length_a   1.000
_cell.length_b   1.000
_cell.length_c   1.000
_cell.angle_alpha   90.00
_cell.angle_beta   90.00
_cell.angle_gamma   90.00
#
_symmetry.space_group_name_H-M   'P 1'
#
loop_
_entity.id
_entity.type
_entity.pdbx_description
1 polymer ?
#
loop_
_entity_poly.entity_id
_entity_poly.type
_entity_poly.pdbx_seq_one_letter_code
_entity_poly.pdbx_strand_id
1 'polypeptide(L)'
;MKRLAILLLAYAPLAAAEKADQEKPTQIEANRMSADDARRMNIFEGNVVLTKGTLSVRADRIVVRQDAEGYQLSTATGSPVRFKQRQDPKEGEKEGRWMDGEALRIEIDDRSQKIELFDNARVNRGGDEVAGNYIFVDQRADFYTVTPGKSGGRVRAVIQPKIDDAKK
;
A
#
# COMPACT_ATOMS: atom_id res chain seq x y z
N MET A 1 47.71 30.13 -29.02
CA MET A 1 46.60 30.24 -28.05
C MET A 1 45.61 29.10 -28.31
N LYS A 2 45.73 27.96 -27.60
CA LYS A 2 44.80 26.83 -27.74
C LYS A 2 43.78 26.91 -26.60
N ARG A 3 42.49 27.10 -26.95
CA ARG A 3 41.38 27.25 -25.99
C ARG A 3 41.06 25.89 -25.37
N LEU A 4 41.14 25.81 -24.04
CA LEU A 4 40.78 24.63 -23.26
C LEU A 4 39.25 24.66 -23.05
N ALA A 5 38.53 23.72 -23.66
CA ALA A 5 37.10 23.55 -23.44
C ALA A 5 36.88 22.66 -22.21
N ILE A 6 36.38 23.25 -21.12
CA ILE A 6 35.98 22.52 -19.92
C ILE A 6 34.56 22.00 -20.15
N LEU A 7 34.41 20.68 -20.30
CA LEU A 7 33.11 20.02 -20.22
C LEU A 7 32.67 20.02 -18.74
N LEU A 8 31.66 20.82 -18.39
CA LEU A 8 30.91 20.62 -17.15
C LEU A 8 30.03 19.38 -17.32
N LEU A 9 30.43 18.26 -16.70
CA LEU A 9 29.50 17.17 -16.43
C LEU A 9 28.49 17.66 -15.38
N ALA A 10 27.25 17.91 -15.83
CA ALA A 10 26.12 18.12 -14.94
C ALA A 10 25.86 16.82 -14.16
N TYR A 11 26.17 16.82 -12.87
CA TYR A 11 25.67 15.83 -11.91
C TYR A 11 24.16 16.03 -11.81
N ALA A 12 23.37 15.23 -12.54
CA ALA A 12 21.96 15.09 -12.23
C ALA A 12 21.87 14.36 -10.89
N PRO A 13 21.23 14.92 -9.84
CA PRO A 13 20.93 14.12 -8.67
C PRO A 13 20.05 12.95 -9.14
N LEU A 14 20.43 11.73 -8.78
CA LEU A 14 19.50 10.60 -8.85
C LEU A 14 18.26 11.06 -8.08
N ALA A 15 17.16 11.30 -8.79
CA ALA A 15 15.87 11.49 -8.18
C ALA A 15 15.57 10.20 -7.41
N ALA A 16 15.83 10.23 -6.10
CA ALA A 16 15.33 9.21 -5.21
C ALA A 16 13.81 9.24 -5.40
N ALA A 17 13.25 8.17 -5.96
CA ALA A 17 11.81 7.99 -6.04
C ALA A 17 11.27 8.15 -4.62
N GLU A 18 10.60 9.27 -4.38
CA GLU A 18 10.11 9.64 -3.06
C GLU A 18 9.02 8.64 -2.69
N LYS A 19 9.36 7.67 -1.83
CA LYS A 19 8.41 6.71 -1.27
C LYS A 19 7.62 7.42 -0.18
N ALA A 20 6.76 8.35 -0.60
CA ALA A 20 6.28 9.45 0.20
C ALA A 20 5.57 9.04 1.49
N ASP A 21 4.95 7.85 1.55
CA ASP A 21 4.26 7.38 2.76
C ASP A 21 5.18 6.68 3.76
N GLN A 22 6.26 6.05 3.33
CA GLN A 22 7.06 5.16 4.19
C GLN A 22 7.77 5.90 5.31
N GLU A 23 8.20 7.13 5.03
CA GLU A 23 8.90 8.01 5.96
C GLU A 23 7.94 8.82 6.84
N LYS A 24 6.62 8.69 6.63
CA LYS A 24 5.62 9.43 7.41
C LYS A 24 5.33 8.69 8.72
N PRO A 25 4.96 9.43 9.78
CA PRO A 25 4.56 8.81 11.04
C PRO A 25 3.28 7.98 10.86
N THR A 26 3.23 6.82 11.52
CA THR A 26 2.00 6.05 11.69
C THR A 26 1.17 6.65 12.83
N GLN A 27 -0.07 7.04 12.55
CA GLN A 27 -1.04 7.50 13.54
C GLN A 27 -2.18 6.49 13.62
N ILE A 28 -2.66 6.19 14.83
CA ILE A 28 -3.76 5.23 15.05
C ILE A 28 -4.73 5.79 16.07
N GLU A 29 -6.00 5.86 15.69
CA GLU A 29 -7.12 6.25 16.55
C GLU A 29 -8.04 5.04 16.77
N ALA A 30 -8.51 4.83 17.99
CA ALA A 30 -9.37 3.70 18.36
C ALA A 30 -10.11 3.98 19.67
N ASN A 31 -11.14 3.18 19.98
CA ASN A 31 -11.83 3.23 21.26
C ASN A 31 -10.95 2.74 22.43
N ARG A 32 -10.07 1.77 22.17
CA ARG A 32 -9.15 1.21 23.18
C ARG A 32 -7.79 0.85 22.56
N MET A 33 -6.73 1.00 23.36
CA MET A 33 -5.44 0.36 23.09
C MET A 33 -4.98 -0.52 24.26
N SER A 34 -4.18 -1.53 23.95
CA SER A 34 -3.36 -2.27 24.91
C SER A 34 -1.98 -2.55 24.31
N ALA A 35 -0.94 -2.51 25.14
CA ALA A 35 0.45 -2.74 24.73
C ALA A 35 1.05 -3.93 25.49
N ASP A 36 1.87 -4.71 24.81
CA ASP A 36 2.71 -5.80 25.34
C ASP A 36 4.15 -5.55 24.88
N ASP A 37 4.91 -4.81 25.70
CA ASP A 37 6.27 -4.39 25.37
C ASP A 37 7.24 -5.57 25.27
N ALA A 38 7.02 -6.62 26.07
CA ALA A 38 7.81 -7.84 26.00
C ALA A 38 7.70 -8.52 24.64
N ARG A 39 6.53 -8.42 23.99
CA ARG A 39 6.28 -8.91 22.64
C ARG A 39 6.36 -7.84 21.55
N ARG A 40 6.69 -6.59 21.90
CA ARG A 40 6.71 -5.41 20.99
C ARG A 40 5.42 -5.30 20.16
N MET A 41 4.30 -5.43 20.85
CA MET A 41 2.98 -5.56 20.21
C MET A 41 1.99 -4.55 20.80
N ASN A 42 1.35 -3.79 19.91
CA ASN A 42 0.25 -2.89 20.24
C ASN A 42 -1.04 -3.41 19.62
N ILE A 43 -2.13 -3.36 20.36
CA ILE A 43 -3.45 -3.82 19.93
C ILE A 43 -4.42 -2.65 20.08
N PHE A 44 -5.12 -2.33 19.00
CA PHE A 44 -6.12 -1.27 18.91
C PHE A 44 -7.47 -1.88 18.57
N GLU A 45 -8.53 -1.47 19.27
CA GLU A 45 -9.86 -2.06 19.13
C GLU A 45 -10.97 -1.01 19.14
N GLY A 46 -11.97 -1.23 18.28
CA GLY A 46 -13.17 -0.41 18.14
C GLY A 46 -12.93 0.82 17.26
N ASN A 47 -13.63 0.89 16.12
CA ASN A 47 -13.58 1.99 15.15
C ASN A 47 -12.14 2.43 14.81
N VAL A 48 -11.25 1.47 14.55
CA VAL A 48 -9.83 1.74 14.41
C VAL A 48 -9.55 2.41 13.07
N VAL A 49 -8.83 3.53 13.11
CA VAL A 49 -8.33 4.23 11.92
C VAL A 49 -6.81 4.35 12.04
N LEU A 50 -6.08 3.74 11.11
CA LEU A 50 -4.65 3.92 10.94
C LEU A 50 -4.39 4.85 9.76
N THR A 51 -3.50 5.83 9.92
CA THR A 51 -3.03 6.71 8.84
C THR A 51 -1.52 6.78 8.80
N LYS A 52 -0.94 6.80 7.60
CA LYS A 52 0.50 6.98 7.36
C LYS A 52 0.71 7.64 6.00
N GLY A 53 0.98 8.94 5.99
CA GLY A 53 0.96 9.72 4.74
C GLY A 53 -0.42 9.66 4.09
N THR A 54 -0.49 9.11 2.87
CA THR A 54 -1.74 8.88 2.13
C THR A 54 -2.42 7.54 2.44
N LEU A 55 -1.70 6.60 3.06
CA LEU A 55 -2.27 5.34 3.50
C LEU A 55 -3.29 5.59 4.63
N SER A 56 -4.48 5.04 4.47
CA SER A 56 -5.53 4.98 5.50
C SER A 56 -6.10 3.58 5.56
N VAL A 57 -6.19 3.00 6.76
CA VAL A 57 -6.81 1.70 7.02
C VAL A 57 -7.91 1.89 8.07
N ARG A 58 -9.11 1.37 7.78
CA ARG A 58 -10.24 1.32 8.72
C ARG A 58 -10.57 -0.12 9.05
N ALA A 59 -10.68 -0.44 10.33
CA ALA A 59 -10.89 -1.80 10.82
C ALA A 59 -11.61 -1.82 12.17
N ASP A 60 -12.10 -2.98 12.57
CA ASP A 60 -12.62 -3.19 13.92
C ASP A 60 -11.47 -3.38 14.93
N ARG A 61 -10.36 -3.97 14.48
CA ARG A 61 -9.16 -4.22 15.27
C ARG A 61 -7.89 -4.14 14.41
N ILE A 62 -6.84 -3.55 14.95
CA ILE A 62 -5.49 -3.57 14.36
C ILE A 62 -4.48 -4.04 15.40
N VAL A 63 -3.65 -5.01 15.04
CA VAL A 63 -2.49 -5.44 15.83
C VAL A 63 -1.23 -5.00 15.11
N VAL A 64 -0.40 -4.19 15.75
CA VAL A 64 0.88 -3.70 15.23
C VAL A 64 2.01 -4.39 15.98
N ARG A 65 2.89 -5.08 15.26
CA ARG A 65 4.14 -5.63 15.79
C ARG A 65 5.32 -4.86 15.23
N GLN A 66 6.34 -4.67 16.05
CA GLN A 66 7.56 -3.99 15.62
C GLN A 66 8.75 -4.94 15.67
N ASP A 67 9.55 -4.96 14.61
CA ASP A 67 10.79 -5.76 14.57
C ASP A 67 11.94 -5.11 15.36
N ALA A 68 13.14 -5.68 15.27
CA ALA A 68 14.33 -5.17 15.95
C ALA A 68 14.79 -3.81 15.42
N GLU A 69 14.57 -3.55 14.13
CA GLU A 69 14.98 -2.35 13.41
C GLU A 69 13.93 -1.24 13.43
N GLY A 70 12.74 -1.53 13.92
CA GLY A 70 11.66 -0.56 14.08
C GLY A 70 10.58 -0.61 12.99
N TYR A 71 10.66 -1.56 12.06
CA TYR A 71 9.62 -1.72 11.04
C TYR A 71 8.37 -2.35 11.63
N GLN A 72 7.22 -1.93 11.11
CA GLN A 72 5.92 -2.33 11.59
C GLN A 72 5.31 -3.40 10.67
N LEU A 73 4.76 -4.44 11.29
CA LEU A 73 3.83 -5.39 10.68
C LEU A 73 2.46 -5.17 11.29
N SER A 74 1.51 -4.71 10.47
CA SER A 74 0.15 -4.41 10.90
C SER A 74 -0.82 -5.46 10.39
N THR A 75 -1.58 -6.09 11.29
CA THR A 75 -2.67 -7.00 10.97
C THR A 75 -3.99 -6.33 11.34
N ALA A 76 -4.78 -5.97 10.34
CA ALA A 76 -6.11 -5.40 10.49
C ALA A 76 -7.18 -6.46 10.25
N THR A 77 -8.22 -6.49 11.09
CA THR A 77 -9.37 -7.40 10.96
C THR A 77 -10.67 -6.63 11.16
N GLY A 78 -11.71 -6.99 10.41
CA GLY A 78 -13.02 -6.39 10.54
C GLY A 78 -14.02 -6.92 9.51
N SER A 79 -15.19 -6.29 9.44
CA SER A 79 -16.30 -6.72 8.57
C SER A 79 -16.86 -5.60 7.67
N PRO A 80 -16.13 -5.13 6.64
CA PRO A 80 -14.76 -5.49 6.25
C PRO A 80 -13.70 -4.49 6.79
N VAL A 81 -12.44 -4.85 6.67
CA VAL A 81 -11.32 -3.90 6.66
C VAL A 81 -11.31 -3.16 5.33
N ARG A 82 -11.05 -1.85 5.34
CA ARG A 82 -10.87 -1.04 4.14
C ARG A 82 -9.53 -0.33 4.19
N PHE A 83 -8.78 -0.35 3.10
CA PHE A 83 -7.59 0.48 2.96
C PHE A 83 -7.69 1.39 1.73
N LYS A 84 -6.99 2.52 1.77
CA LYS A 84 -6.81 3.43 0.64
C LYS A 84 -5.42 4.04 0.70
N GLN A 85 -4.75 4.15 -0.44
CA GLN A 85 -3.42 4.73 -0.56
C GLN A 85 -3.27 5.40 -1.93
N ARG A 86 -2.51 6.49 -2.00
CA ARG A 86 -2.05 7.07 -3.27
C ARG A 86 -0.68 6.48 -3.59
N GLN A 87 -0.56 5.84 -4.74
CA GLN A 87 0.73 5.34 -5.21
C GLN A 87 1.52 6.44 -5.87
N ASP A 88 2.83 6.32 -5.86
CA ASP A 88 3.71 7.27 -6.56
C ASP A 88 3.42 7.27 -8.07
N PRO A 89 3.55 8.42 -8.76
CA PRO A 89 3.43 8.50 -10.21
C PRO A 89 4.47 7.58 -10.86
N LYS A 90 4.05 6.83 -11.88
CA LYS A 90 4.99 6.09 -12.74
C LYS A 90 5.67 7.03 -13.74
N GLU A 91 6.72 6.53 -14.37
CA GLU A 91 7.38 7.26 -15.47
C GLU A 91 6.35 7.65 -16.54
N GLY A 92 6.27 8.96 -16.83
CA GLY A 92 5.30 9.53 -17.76
C GLY A 92 3.93 9.91 -17.16
N GLU A 93 3.66 9.56 -15.90
CA GLU A 93 2.47 10.02 -15.18
C GLU A 93 2.77 11.35 -14.45
N LYS A 94 1.87 12.33 -14.55
CA LYS A 94 1.98 13.60 -13.78
C LYS A 94 1.60 13.43 -12.32
N GLU A 95 0.74 12.46 -12.04
CA GLU A 95 0.16 12.24 -10.72
C GLU A 95 0.07 10.75 -10.41
N GLY A 96 0.24 10.45 -9.13
CA GLY A 96 0.03 9.12 -8.58
C GLY A 96 -1.43 8.65 -8.63
N ARG A 97 -1.63 7.35 -8.80
CA ARG A 97 -2.97 6.72 -8.86
C ARG A 97 -3.45 6.29 -7.49
N TRP A 98 -4.76 6.40 -7.25
CA TRP A 98 -5.39 5.84 -6.06
C TRP A 98 -5.52 4.33 -6.16
N MET A 99 -5.20 3.66 -5.06
CA MET A 99 -5.44 2.25 -4.83
C MET A 99 -6.26 2.12 -3.55
N ASP A 100 -7.40 1.44 -3.64
CA ASP A 100 -8.21 1.08 -2.49
C ASP A 100 -8.52 -0.41 -2.51
N GLY A 101 -8.84 -0.96 -1.34
CA GLY A 101 -9.25 -2.34 -1.25
C GLY A 101 -9.97 -2.66 0.04
N GLU A 102 -10.63 -3.80 0.02
CA GLU A 102 -11.42 -4.33 1.12
C GLU A 102 -11.22 -5.84 1.25
N ALA A 103 -11.21 -6.33 2.48
CA ALA A 103 -11.13 -7.74 2.82
C ALA A 103 -11.56 -7.96 4.28
N LEU A 104 -11.74 -9.20 4.71
CA LEU A 104 -11.99 -9.47 6.14
C LEU A 104 -10.74 -9.30 6.99
N ARG A 105 -9.56 -9.51 6.40
CA ARG A 105 -8.27 -9.28 7.03
C ARG A 105 -7.28 -8.69 6.03
N ILE A 106 -6.53 -7.68 6.47
CA ILE A 106 -5.44 -7.08 5.71
C ILE A 106 -4.16 -7.11 6.55
N GLU A 107 -3.07 -7.58 5.98
CA GLU A 107 -1.74 -7.51 6.56
C GLU A 107 -0.87 -6.56 5.74
N ILE A 108 -0.14 -5.67 6.43
CA ILE A 108 0.75 -4.67 5.83
C ILE A 108 2.11 -4.80 6.48
N ASP A 109 3.12 -5.12 5.67
CA ASP A 109 4.53 -5.16 6.06
C ASP A 109 5.25 -3.94 5.49
N ASP A 110 5.58 -3.00 6.37
CA ASP A 110 6.28 -1.75 6.00
C ASP A 110 7.69 -2.01 5.47
N ARG A 111 8.36 -3.05 5.97
CA ARG A 111 9.75 -3.37 5.61
C ARG A 111 9.82 -3.88 4.19
N SER A 112 8.95 -4.84 3.86
CA SER A 112 8.94 -5.48 2.54
C SER A 112 8.00 -4.80 1.54
N GLN A 113 7.19 -3.84 1.99
CA GLN A 113 6.24 -3.08 1.17
C GLN A 113 5.19 -4.00 0.53
N LYS A 114 4.71 -4.94 1.35
CA LYS A 114 3.75 -5.96 0.94
C LYS A 114 2.42 -5.71 1.62
N ILE A 115 1.34 -5.86 0.85
CA ILE A 115 -0.02 -5.90 1.37
C ILE A 115 -0.64 -7.24 1.00
N GLU A 116 -1.21 -7.91 1.98
CA GLU A 116 -1.95 -9.14 1.81
C GLU A 116 -3.40 -8.94 2.25
N LEU A 117 -4.34 -9.23 1.36
CA LEU A 117 -5.77 -9.16 1.60
C LEU A 117 -6.33 -10.57 1.63
N PHE A 118 -7.02 -10.92 2.71
CA PHE A 118 -7.56 -12.26 2.93
C PHE A 118 -9.07 -12.22 3.07
N ASP A 119 -9.71 -13.19 2.44
CA ASP A 119 -11.13 -13.51 2.47
C ASP A 119 -12.01 -12.38 1.92
N ASN A 120 -12.71 -12.69 0.81
CA ASN A 120 -13.52 -11.74 0.04
C ASN A 120 -12.72 -10.45 -0.33
N ALA A 121 -11.48 -10.64 -0.78
CA ALA A 121 -10.55 -9.57 -1.11
C ALA A 121 -10.92 -8.88 -2.44
N ARG A 122 -10.94 -7.55 -2.44
CA ARG A 122 -11.12 -6.69 -3.63
C ARG A 122 -10.12 -5.55 -3.60
N VAL A 123 -9.60 -5.19 -4.77
CA VAL A 123 -8.75 -4.02 -4.96
C VAL A 123 -9.23 -3.25 -6.18
N ASN A 124 -9.36 -1.93 -6.05
CA ASN A 124 -9.48 -1.00 -7.17
C ASN A 124 -8.17 -0.19 -7.28
N ARG A 125 -7.61 -0.11 -8.49
CA ARG A 125 -6.44 0.72 -8.78
C ARG A 125 -6.71 1.56 -10.02
N GLY A 126 -6.98 2.85 -9.82
CA GLY A 126 -7.21 3.78 -10.92
C GLY A 126 -8.36 3.38 -11.86
N GLY A 127 -9.38 2.71 -11.33
CA GLY A 127 -10.55 2.25 -12.09
C GLY A 127 -10.50 0.76 -12.48
N ASP A 128 -9.32 0.15 -12.50
CA ASP A 128 -9.18 -1.30 -12.68
C ASP A 128 -9.55 -2.01 -11.38
N GLU A 129 -10.41 -3.03 -11.44
CA GLU A 129 -10.87 -3.79 -10.28
C GLU A 129 -10.43 -5.24 -10.38
N VAL A 130 -9.93 -5.80 -9.27
CA VAL A 130 -9.67 -7.23 -9.13
C VAL A 130 -10.29 -7.78 -7.86
N ALA A 131 -10.78 -9.02 -7.92
CA ALA A 131 -11.42 -9.70 -6.79
C ALA A 131 -11.06 -11.18 -6.73
N GLY A 132 -10.88 -11.69 -5.51
CA GLY A 132 -10.57 -13.09 -5.21
C GLY A 132 -10.71 -13.39 -3.71
N ASN A 133 -10.32 -14.59 -3.28
CA ASN A 133 -10.27 -14.87 -1.84
C ASN A 133 -8.95 -14.40 -1.22
N TYR A 134 -7.90 -14.22 -2.02
CA TYR A 134 -6.64 -13.67 -1.56
C TYR A 134 -6.01 -12.79 -2.64
N ILE A 135 -5.55 -11.61 -2.24
CA ILE A 135 -4.79 -10.69 -3.08
C ILE A 135 -3.47 -10.37 -2.40
N PHE A 136 -2.37 -10.57 -3.11
CA PHE A 136 -1.04 -10.14 -2.70
C PHE A 136 -0.60 -8.95 -3.55
N VAL A 137 -0.08 -7.91 -2.92
CA VAL A 137 0.47 -6.72 -3.57
C VAL A 137 1.90 -6.51 -3.10
N ASP A 138 2.85 -6.53 -4.03
CA ASP A 138 4.23 -6.07 -3.82
C ASP A 138 4.34 -4.65 -4.40
N GLN A 139 4.35 -3.65 -3.53
CA GLN A 139 4.38 -2.25 -3.96
C GLN A 139 5.72 -1.87 -4.59
N ARG A 140 6.82 -2.50 -4.18
CA ARG A 140 8.16 -2.22 -4.68
C ARG A 140 8.35 -2.73 -6.11
N ALA A 141 7.82 -3.92 -6.38
CA ALA A 141 7.85 -4.54 -7.70
C ALA A 141 6.70 -4.10 -8.60
N ASP A 142 5.75 -3.30 -8.08
CA ASP A 142 4.50 -2.92 -8.74
C ASP A 142 3.75 -4.16 -9.28
N PHE A 143 3.77 -5.22 -8.47
CA PHE A 143 3.27 -6.55 -8.85
C PHE A 143 2.11 -6.95 -7.93
N TYR A 144 1.14 -7.67 -8.46
CA TYR A 144 0.07 -8.25 -7.66
C TYR A 144 -0.37 -9.62 -8.17
N THR A 145 -0.86 -10.47 -7.28
CA THR A 145 -1.50 -11.74 -7.62
C THR A 145 -2.87 -11.83 -6.96
N VAL A 146 -3.78 -12.52 -7.63
CA VAL A 146 -5.14 -12.76 -7.16
C VAL A 146 -5.39 -14.25 -7.22
N THR A 147 -5.87 -14.84 -6.13
CA THR A 147 -6.16 -16.27 -6.07
C THR A 147 -7.55 -16.53 -5.50
N PRO A 148 -8.23 -17.61 -5.93
CA PRO A 148 -9.57 -17.94 -5.45
C PRO A 148 -9.60 -18.56 -4.03
N GLY A 149 -8.44 -18.78 -3.40
CA GLY A 149 -8.33 -19.44 -2.10
C GLY A 149 -8.31 -20.97 -2.17
N LYS A 150 -8.16 -21.63 -1.01
CA LYS A 150 -7.96 -23.09 -0.91
C LYS A 150 -9.18 -23.91 -1.34
N SER A 151 -10.39 -23.34 -1.25
CA SER A 151 -11.65 -23.99 -1.65
C SER A 151 -11.89 -24.01 -3.16
N GLY A 152 -10.99 -23.44 -3.96
CA GLY A 152 -11.19 -23.24 -5.38
C GLY A 152 -12.16 -22.10 -5.68
N GLY A 153 -12.36 -21.81 -6.97
CA GLY A 153 -13.20 -20.70 -7.44
C GLY A 153 -12.59 -19.98 -8.64
N ARG A 154 -13.13 -18.80 -8.95
CA ARG A 154 -12.62 -17.93 -10.01
C ARG A 154 -12.21 -16.59 -9.42
N VAL A 155 -11.18 -16.00 -10.01
CA VAL A 155 -10.85 -14.59 -9.81
C VAL A 155 -11.62 -13.76 -10.82
N ARG A 156 -11.85 -12.48 -10.50
CA ARG A 156 -12.48 -11.52 -11.42
C ARG A 156 -11.53 -10.35 -11.61
N ALA A 157 -11.46 -9.85 -12.85
CA ALA A 157 -10.79 -8.62 -13.19
C ALA A 157 -11.69 -7.77 -14.10
N VAL A 158 -11.70 -6.47 -13.88
CA VAL A 158 -12.30 -5.46 -14.75
C VAL A 158 -11.19 -4.47 -15.08
N ILE A 159 -10.83 -4.36 -16.35
CA ILE A 159 -9.76 -3.49 -16.81
C ILE A 159 -10.40 -2.39 -17.64
N GLN A 160 -10.12 -1.14 -17.28
CA GLN A 160 -10.68 -0.01 -18.00
C GLN A 160 -9.91 0.24 -19.30
N PRO A 161 -10.61 0.57 -20.39
CA PRO A 161 -9.95 1.01 -21.61
C PRO A 161 -9.23 2.33 -21.34
N LYS A 162 -7.98 2.44 -21.78
CA LYS A 162 -7.31 3.73 -21.88
C LYS A 162 -7.91 4.48 -23.06
N ILE A 163 -8.90 5.32 -22.80
CA ILE A 163 -9.41 6.24 -23.83
C ILE A 163 -8.44 7.41 -23.85
N ASP A 164 -7.62 7.47 -24.91
CA ASP A 164 -6.79 8.65 -25.17
C ASP A 164 -7.71 9.82 -25.52
N ASP A 165 -7.78 10.82 -24.63
CA ASP A 165 -8.45 12.10 -24.89
C ASP A 165 -7.80 12.92 -26.04
N ALA A 166 -6.76 12.39 -26.68
CA ALA A 166 -6.06 12.99 -27.81
C ALA A 166 -6.81 12.93 -29.16
N LYS A 167 -8.09 12.51 -29.18
CA LYS A 167 -8.95 12.48 -30.37
C LYS A 167 -10.25 13.27 -30.20
N LYS A 168 -10.18 14.47 -29.61
CA LYS A 168 -11.23 15.49 -29.73
C LYS A 168 -10.67 16.77 -30.33
#